data_AF-A0A139QWC6-F1
#
_entry.id   AF-A0A139QWC6-F1
#
_cell.length_a   1.000
_cell.length_b   1.000
_cell.length_c   1.000
_cell.angle_alpha   90.00
_cell.angle_beta   90.00
_cell.angle_gamma   90.00
#
_symmetry.space_group_name_H-M   'P 1'
#
loop_
_entity.id
_entity.type
_entity.pdbx_description
1 polymer ?
#
loop_
_entity_poly.entity_id
_entity_poly.type
_entity_poly.pdbx_seq_one_letter_code
_entity_poly.pdbx_strand_id
1 'polypeptide(L)'
;MTSVETGLVTDVIIGLGINFSIEDFPEELKEKAGSLFMPPAPISRNELISEIWNCFYNTDPDELFYLYKERSIVLGKEITFQRNGQNEKGMAKDISNTGQLQVELEDKKTIWLNSGEISLTSW
;
A
#
# COMPACT_ATOMS: atom_id res chain seq x y z
N MET A 1 -7.73 17.30 17.93
CA MET A 1 -8.43 17.20 19.23
C MET A 1 -9.79 16.63 18.89
N THR A 2 -9.98 15.31 19.03
CA THR A 2 -11.19 14.59 18.63
C THR A 2 -12.29 14.83 19.67
N SER A 3 -13.47 15.28 19.24
CA SER A 3 -14.67 15.22 20.07
C SER A 3 -15.18 13.77 20.06
N VAL A 4 -14.79 13.01 21.07
CA VAL A 4 -15.15 11.59 21.27
C VAL A 4 -16.67 11.42 21.50
N GLU A 5 -17.42 12.50 21.73
CA GLU A 5 -18.86 12.45 22.07
C GLU A 5 -19.80 12.19 20.88
N THR A 6 -19.37 12.35 19.62
CA THR A 6 -20.26 12.17 18.45
C THR A 6 -19.94 10.97 17.56
N GLY A 7 -18.81 10.30 17.79
CA GLY A 7 -18.33 9.19 16.95
C GLY A 7 -17.88 9.60 15.53
N LEU A 8 -17.82 10.90 15.24
CA LEU A 8 -17.42 11.42 13.94
C LEU A 8 -15.91 11.70 13.91
N VAL A 9 -15.23 11.13 12.91
CA VAL A 9 -13.84 11.48 12.60
C VAL A 9 -13.84 12.90 12.03
N THR A 10 -13.31 13.86 12.79
CA THR A 10 -13.31 15.28 12.39
C THR A 10 -12.12 15.65 11.51
N ASP A 11 -11.04 14.88 11.59
CA ASP A 11 -9.77 15.20 10.94
C ASP A 11 -9.06 13.91 10.51
N VAL A 12 -8.50 13.93 9.30
CA VAL A 12 -7.65 12.86 8.78
C VAL A 12 -6.28 13.47 8.45
N ILE A 13 -5.22 12.90 9.02
CA ILE A 13 -3.83 13.30 8.74
C ILE A 13 -3.19 12.22 7.89
N ILE A 14 -2.74 12.59 6.69
CA ILE A 14 -2.05 11.68 5.76
C ILE A 14 -0.57 12.03 5.75
N GLY A 15 0.28 11.07 6.13
CA GLY A 15 1.73 11.18 6.00
C GLY A 15 2.23 10.48 4.75
N LEU A 16 3.03 11.17 3.93
CA LEU A 16 3.66 10.61 2.73
C LEU A 16 5.18 10.75 2.83
N GLY A 17 5.90 9.63 2.77
CA GLY A 17 7.35 9.57 2.71
C GLY A 17 7.81 8.98 1.38
N ILE A 18 8.69 9.69 0.67
CA ILE A 18 9.28 9.22 -0.60
C ILE A 18 10.79 9.40 -0.53
N ASN A 19 11.52 8.31 -0.75
CA ASN A 19 12.96 8.35 -0.99
C ASN A 19 13.21 8.99 -2.35
N PHE A 20 13.55 10.28 -2.38
CA PHE A 20 13.54 11.05 -3.62
C PHE A 20 14.77 10.83 -4.52
N SER A 21 15.96 11.05 -3.96
CA SER A 21 17.24 10.96 -4.69
C SER A 21 18.36 10.59 -3.71
N ILE A 22 18.19 9.44 -3.06
CA ILE A 22 19.13 8.86 -2.10
C ILE A 22 20.09 7.94 -2.85
N GLU A 23 21.39 8.14 -2.67
CA GLU A 23 22.44 7.36 -3.34
C GLU A 23 22.69 6.02 -2.63
N ASP A 24 22.87 6.08 -1.31
CA ASP A 24 23.19 4.92 -0.49
C ASP A 24 22.19 4.73 0.65
N PHE A 25 21.83 3.47 0.89
CA PHE A 25 21.06 3.04 2.05
C PHE A 25 21.97 2.28 3.02
N PRO A 26 21.70 2.34 4.34
CA PRO A 26 22.32 1.46 5.33
C PRO A 26 22.18 -0.02 4.92
N GLU A 27 23.17 -0.86 5.25
CA GLU A 27 23.20 -2.29 4.88
C GLU A 27 21.90 -3.03 5.21
N GLU A 28 21.31 -2.73 6.36
CA GLU A 28 20.05 -3.33 6.82
C GLU A 28 18.82 -2.99 5.95
N LEU A 29 18.89 -1.94 5.13
CA LEU A 29 17.82 -1.48 4.26
C LEU A 29 18.10 -1.66 2.76
N LYS A 30 19.33 -1.99 2.35
CA LYS A 30 19.71 -2.05 0.92
C LYS A 30 18.82 -2.95 0.07
N GLU A 31 18.38 -4.08 0.62
CA GLU A 31 17.52 -5.04 -0.09
C GLU A 31 16.02 -4.70 0.00
N LYS A 32 15.63 -3.71 0.80
CA LYS A 32 14.22 -3.38 1.10
C LYS A 32 13.81 -1.96 0.73
N ALA A 33 14.77 -1.05 0.56
CA ALA A 33 14.52 0.36 0.27
C ALA A 33 15.23 0.75 -1.03
N GLY A 34 14.52 1.54 -1.85
CA GLY A 34 15.06 2.16 -3.05
C GLY A 34 14.78 3.66 -3.07
N SER A 35 15.36 4.35 -4.05
CA SER A 35 15.13 5.77 -4.32
C SER A 35 14.39 5.95 -5.65
N LEU A 36 13.53 6.96 -5.73
CA LEU A 36 12.75 7.29 -6.93
C LEU A 36 13.65 7.69 -8.10
N PHE A 37 14.71 8.46 -7.81
CA PHE A 37 15.73 8.84 -8.77
C PHE A 37 17.13 8.50 -8.25
N MET A 38 18.06 8.26 -9.17
CA MET A 38 19.49 8.36 -8.88
C MET A 38 19.94 9.81 -9.04
N PRO A 39 20.89 10.31 -8.23
CA PRO A 39 21.43 11.65 -8.41
C PRO A 39 22.13 11.80 -9.78
N PRO A 40 21.97 12.94 -10.49
CA PRO A 40 21.05 14.04 -10.17
C PRO A 40 19.61 13.72 -10.58
N ALA A 41 18.65 14.13 -9.73
CA ALA A 41 17.23 13.99 -10.06
C ALA A 41 16.83 14.89 -11.25
N PRO A 42 15.96 14.42 -12.16
CA PRO A 42 15.53 15.19 -13.33
C PRO A 42 14.50 16.28 -13.00
N ILE A 43 13.90 16.23 -11.81
CA ILE A 43 12.92 17.18 -11.30
C ILE A 43 13.31 17.61 -9.88
N SER A 44 12.74 18.72 -9.41
CA SER A 44 12.81 19.16 -8.02
C SER A 44 11.78 18.43 -7.16
N ARG A 45 12.02 18.45 -5.83
CA ARG A 45 11.04 17.93 -4.86
C ARG A 45 9.70 18.69 -4.93
N ASN A 46 9.74 19.99 -5.21
CA ASN A 46 8.54 20.82 -5.29
C ASN A 46 7.69 20.46 -6.52
N GLU A 47 8.32 20.15 -7.65
CA GLU A 47 7.61 19.65 -8.83
C GLU A 47 6.93 18.31 -8.53
N LEU A 48 7.64 17.37 -7.88
CA LEU A 48 7.03 16.10 -7.46
C LEU A 48 5.85 16.31 -6.51
N ILE A 49 5.99 17.15 -5.49
CA ILE A 49 4.91 17.45 -4.53
C ILE A 49 3.71 18.07 -5.25
N SER A 50 3.95 19.00 -6.19
CA SER A 50 2.89 19.64 -6.96
C SER A 50 2.12 18.61 -7.80
N GLU A 51 2.82 17.69 -8.46
CA GLU A 51 2.18 16.63 -9.24
C GLU A 51 1.44 15.60 -8.37
N ILE A 52 1.96 15.27 -7.19
CA ILE A 52 1.24 14.41 -6.24
C ILE A 52 -0.11 15.03 -5.85
N TRP A 53 -0.13 16.33 -5.53
CA TRP A 53 -1.39 17.03 -5.22
C TRP A 53 -2.31 17.15 -6.43
N ASN A 54 -1.74 17.41 -7.61
CA ASN A 54 -2.49 17.45 -8.86
C ASN A 54 -3.23 16.13 -9.11
N CYS A 55 -2.52 14.99 -9.02
CA CYS A 55 -3.15 13.67 -9.11
C CYS A 55 -4.17 13.45 -7.99
N PHE A 56 -3.83 13.77 -6.74
CA PHE A 56 -4.71 13.53 -5.59
C PHE A 56 -6.08 14.22 -5.73
N TYR A 57 -6.12 15.44 -6.26
CA TYR A 57 -7.39 16.18 -6.41
C TYR A 57 -8.11 15.92 -7.72
N ASN A 58 -7.40 15.52 -8.78
CA ASN A 58 -7.98 15.44 -10.12
C ASN A 58 -8.19 14.02 -10.64
N THR A 59 -7.70 12.98 -9.96
CA THR A 59 -7.98 11.58 -10.35
C THR A 59 -9.40 11.18 -9.96
N ASP A 60 -10.12 10.57 -10.91
CA ASP A 60 -11.47 10.04 -10.68
C ASP A 60 -11.44 8.89 -9.65
N PRO A 61 -12.22 8.95 -8.56
CA PRO A 61 -12.33 7.86 -7.60
C PRO A 61 -12.67 6.49 -8.21
N ASP A 62 -13.47 6.48 -9.28
CA ASP A 62 -13.85 5.23 -9.96
C ASP A 62 -12.66 4.61 -10.71
N GLU A 63 -11.74 5.45 -11.21
CA GLU A 63 -10.50 5.02 -11.86
C GLU A 63 -9.46 4.53 -10.84
N LEU A 64 -9.43 5.11 -9.63
CA LEU A 64 -8.48 4.73 -8.58
C LEU A 64 -8.54 3.23 -8.27
N PHE A 65 -9.74 2.68 -8.18
CA PHE A 65 -9.91 1.27 -7.82
C PHE A 65 -9.47 0.32 -8.94
N TYR A 66 -9.73 0.71 -10.20
CA TYR A 66 -9.22 -0.01 -11.36
C TYR A 66 -7.69 -0.02 -11.39
N LEU A 67 -7.07 1.16 -11.29
CA LEU A 67 -5.61 1.32 -11.28
C LEU A 67 -4.96 0.59 -10.10
N TYR A 68 -5.61 0.59 -8.93
CA TYR A 68 -5.13 -0.10 -7.74
C TYR A 68 -5.03 -1.62 -7.97
N LYS A 69 -6.04 -2.23 -8.61
CA LYS A 69 -6.00 -3.65 -8.97
C LYS A 69 -4.96 -3.93 -10.04
N GLU A 70 -4.97 -3.15 -11.12
CA GLU A 70 -4.08 -3.35 -12.27
C GLU A 70 -2.60 -3.27 -11.86
N ARG A 71 -2.26 -2.32 -10.98
CA ARG A 71 -0.89 -2.08 -10.51
C ARG A 71 -0.57 -2.74 -9.17
N SER A 72 -1.43 -3.64 -8.70
CA SER A 72 -1.21 -4.33 -7.42
C SER A 72 0.04 -5.19 -7.50
N ILE A 73 0.99 -4.94 -6.60
CA ILE A 73 2.18 -5.77 -6.43
C ILE A 73 1.90 -7.09 -5.69
N VAL A 74 0.69 -7.23 -5.14
CA VAL A 74 0.29 -8.35 -4.28
C VAL A 74 -0.53 -9.39 -5.06
N LEU A 75 -1.38 -8.96 -5.99
CA LEU A 75 -2.22 -9.88 -6.76
C LEU A 75 -1.39 -10.89 -7.56
N GLY A 76 -1.83 -12.15 -7.55
CA GLY A 76 -1.13 -13.25 -8.21
C GLY A 76 0.14 -13.72 -7.50
N LYS A 77 0.41 -13.24 -6.28
CA LYS A 77 1.53 -13.69 -5.44
C LYS A 77 1.04 -14.61 -4.33
N GLU A 78 1.90 -15.56 -3.95
CA GLU A 78 1.76 -16.22 -2.65
C GLU A 78 2.15 -15.23 -1.57
N ILE A 79 1.30 -15.12 -0.54
CA ILE A 79 1.50 -14.22 0.57
C ILE A 79 1.47 -14.99 1.88
N THR A 80 2.19 -14.48 2.88
CA THR A 80 2.06 -14.89 4.27
C THR A 80 1.35 -13.78 5.04
N PHE A 81 0.40 -14.13 5.90
CA PHE A 81 -0.36 -13.20 6.72
C PHE A 81 -0.64 -13.79 8.11
N GLN A 82 -1.04 -12.95 9.08
CA GLN A 82 -1.29 -13.38 10.45
C GLN A 82 -2.79 -13.34 10.74
N ARG A 83 -3.36 -14.48 11.15
CA ARG A 83 -4.77 -14.60 11.54
C ARG A 83 -4.89 -15.38 12.84
N ASN A 84 -5.64 -14.85 13.81
CA ASN A 84 -5.80 -15.45 15.14
C ASN A 84 -4.45 -15.81 15.82
N GLY A 85 -3.42 -14.99 15.61
CA GLY A 85 -2.07 -15.21 16.14
C GLY A 85 -1.25 -16.29 15.43
N GLN A 86 -1.76 -16.89 14.35
CA GLN A 86 -1.06 -17.88 13.54
C GLN A 86 -0.68 -17.32 12.17
N ASN A 87 0.48 -17.72 11.66
CA ASN A 87 0.88 -17.39 10.30
C ASN A 87 0.25 -18.39 9.34
N GLU A 88 -0.46 -17.87 8.35
CA GLU A 88 -1.06 -18.64 7.26
C GLU A 88 -0.50 -18.18 5.93
N LYS A 89 -0.63 -19.05 4.91
CA LYS A 89 -0.20 -18.79 3.55
C LYS A 89 -1.36 -18.94 2.58
N GLY A 90 -1.30 -18.19 1.48
CA GLY A 90 -2.23 -18.39 0.37
C GLY A 90 -1.94 -17.49 -0.82
N MET A 91 -2.64 -17.73 -1.91
CA MET A 91 -2.51 -16.98 -3.15
C MET A 91 -3.47 -15.79 -3.15
N ALA A 92 -2.96 -14.58 -3.36
CA ALA A 92 -3.79 -13.38 -3.53
C ALA A 92 -4.52 -13.42 -4.89
N LYS A 93 -5.86 -13.44 -4.86
CA LYS A 93 -6.70 -13.65 -6.06
C LYS A 93 -7.35 -12.40 -6.59
N ASP A 94 -7.89 -11.57 -5.71
CA ASP A 94 -8.64 -10.37 -6.07
C ASP A 94 -8.68 -9.39 -4.91
N ILE A 95 -9.16 -8.17 -5.16
CA ILE A 95 -9.45 -7.15 -4.16
C ILE A 95 -10.94 -6.78 -4.28
N SER A 96 -11.71 -6.79 -3.19
CA SER A 96 -13.13 -6.40 -3.24
C SER A 96 -13.28 -4.89 -3.44
N ASN A 97 -14.44 -4.43 -3.91
CA ASN A 97 -14.75 -3.00 -4.08
C ASN A 97 -14.70 -2.19 -2.76
N THR A 98 -14.57 -2.87 -1.62
CA THR A 98 -14.37 -2.24 -0.30
C THR A 98 -12.93 -2.36 0.20
N GLY A 99 -11.99 -2.78 -0.65
CA GLY A 99 -10.56 -2.86 -0.35
C GLY A 99 -10.10 -4.12 0.37
N GLN A 100 -10.91 -5.19 0.43
CA GLN A 100 -10.52 -6.44 1.08
C GLN A 100 -9.70 -7.33 0.13
N LEU A 101 -8.66 -8.00 0.63
CA LEU A 101 -7.87 -8.92 -0.18
C LEU A 101 -8.47 -10.33 -0.15
N GLN A 102 -8.77 -10.91 -1.32
CA GLN A 102 -9.16 -12.31 -1.44
C GLN A 102 -7.94 -13.20 -1.48
N VAL A 103 -7.91 -14.22 -0.64
CA VAL A 103 -6.81 -15.19 -0.57
C VAL A 103 -7.35 -16.61 -0.73
N GLU A 104 -6.77 -17.39 -1.64
CA GLU A 104 -6.98 -18.83 -1.76
C GLU A 104 -5.96 -19.57 -0.89
N LEU A 105 -6.44 -20.33 0.09
CA LEU A 105 -5.62 -21.14 1.00
C LEU A 105 -5.20 -22.46 0.34
N GLU A 106 -4.28 -23.19 0.97
CA GLU A 106 -3.82 -24.51 0.51
C GLU A 106 -4.98 -25.50 0.33
N ASP A 107 -6.00 -25.43 1.18
CA ASP A 107 -7.20 -26.29 1.13
C ASP A 107 -8.24 -25.85 0.08
N LYS A 108 -7.86 -24.92 -0.80
CA LYS A 108 -8.69 -24.33 -1.87
C LYS A 108 -9.89 -23.51 -1.39
N LYS A 109 -10.01 -23.24 -0.09
CA LYS A 109 -10.98 -22.26 0.40
C LYS A 109 -10.49 -20.86 0.12
N THR A 110 -11.44 -19.95 -0.12
CA THR A 110 -11.18 -18.53 -0.24
C THR A 110 -11.64 -17.79 1.00
N ILE A 111 -10.84 -16.81 1.41
CA ILE A 111 -11.14 -15.92 2.53
C ILE A 111 -10.93 -14.47 2.12
N TRP A 112 -11.57 -13.55 2.84
CA TRP A 112 -11.38 -12.11 2.68
C TRP A 112 -10.63 -11.56 3.90
N LEU A 113 -9.55 -10.83 3.65
CA LEU A 113 -8.72 -10.20 4.68
C LEU A 113 -8.88 -8.68 4.63
N ASN A 114 -8.96 -8.05 5.80
CA ASN A 114 -8.96 -6.58 5.92
C ASN A 114 -7.54 -6.06 6.18
N SER A 115 -7.29 -4.79 5.85
CA SER A 115 -5.96 -4.15 5.93
C SER A 115 -5.21 -4.33 7.26
N GLY A 116 -5.92 -4.40 8.40
CA GLY A 116 -5.29 -4.57 9.72
C GLY A 116 -4.78 -5.99 10.02
N GLU A 117 -5.12 -6.96 9.18
CA GLU A 117 -4.85 -8.40 9.38
C GLU A 117 -3.68 -8.89 8.51
N ILE A 118 -3.12 -8.02 7.68
CA ILE A 118 -2.16 -8.40 6.64
C ILE A 118 -0.82 -7.72 6.91
N SER A 119 0.16 -8.50 7.36
CA SER A 119 1.57 -8.15 7.27
C SER A 119 2.21 -9.04 6.22
N LEU A 120 2.48 -8.48 5.04
CA LEU A 120 3.18 -9.20 3.97
C LEU A 120 4.66 -9.26 4.32
N THR A 121 5.12 -10.43 4.77
CA THR A 121 6.51 -10.62 5.27
C THR A 121 7.47 -11.20 4.24
N SER A 122 6.98 -11.65 3.09
CA SER A 122 7.78 -12.16 1.98
C SER A 122 7.00 -12.12 0.67
N TRP A 123 7.62 -11.62 -0.41
CA TRP A 123 7.14 -11.67 -1.80
C TRP A 123 8.29 -11.98 -2.75
#